data_AF-F2LSW3-F1
#
_entry.id   AF-F2LSW3-F1
#
_cell.length_a   1.000
_cell.length_b   1.000
_cell.length_c   1.000
_cell.angle_alpha   90.00
_cell.angle_beta   90.00
_cell.angle_gamma   90.00
#
_symmetry.space_group_name_H-M   'P 1'
#
loop_
_entity.id
_entity.type
_entity.pdbx_description
1 polymer ?
#
loop_
_entity_poly.entity_id
_entity_poly.type
_entity_poly.pdbx_seq_one_letter_code
_entity_poly.pdbx_strand_id
1 'polypeptide(L)' 'MTESKPSRGRPATGKAMTPTERVKAADAALVASGGRVMSRMRLSPAATAALAVLKKRYGSDRAAIEAALIALNNVAPHDK' A
#
# COMPACT_ATOMS: atom_id res chain seq x y z
N MET A 1 -9.96 -12.54 42.88
CA MET A 1 -9.97 -12.21 41.45
C MET A 1 -8.74 -11.38 41.16
N THR A 2 -7.79 -11.89 40.37
CA THR A 2 -6.58 -11.16 40.00
C THR A 2 -6.60 -10.90 38.50
N GLU A 3 -6.96 -9.69 38.10
CA GLU A 3 -6.87 -9.26 36.70
C GLU A 3 -5.40 -9.03 36.33
N SER A 4 -4.85 -9.95 35.54
CA SER A 4 -3.53 -9.82 34.92
C SER A 4 -3.58 -8.72 33.86
N LYS A 5 -3.04 -7.54 34.18
CA LYS A 5 -2.89 -6.45 33.20
C LYS A 5 -2.08 -6.94 31.99
N PRO A 6 -2.58 -6.80 30.74
CA PRO A 6 -1.87 -7.27 29.57
C PRO A 6 -0.54 -6.51 29.42
N SER A 7 0.55 -7.24 29.18
CA SER A 7 1.84 -6.64 28.88
C SER A 7 1.75 -5.80 27.60
N ARG A 8 2.48 -4.68 27.56
CA ARG A 8 2.48 -3.73 26.42
C ARG A 8 2.67 -4.49 25.11
N GLY A 9 1.67 -4.42 24.22
CA GLY A 9 1.67 -5.06 22.90
C GLY A 9 0.74 -6.26 22.73
N ARG A 10 0.10 -6.77 23.81
CA ARG A 10 -0.97 -7.76 23.69
C ARG A 10 -2.31 -7.08 23.42
N PRO A 11 -3.04 -7.45 22.35
CA PRO A 11 -4.40 -6.97 22.15
C PRO A 11 -5.33 -7.43 23.28
N ALA A 12 -6.34 -6.62 23.59
CA ALA A 12 -7.29 -6.85 24.70
C ALA A 12 -8.03 -8.19 24.60
N THR A 13 -8.11 -8.79 23.41
CA THR A 13 -8.70 -10.11 23.12
C THR A 13 -7.79 -11.29 23.47
N GLY A 14 -6.57 -11.06 23.96
CA GLY A 14 -5.66 -12.10 24.46
C GLY A 14 -4.92 -12.92 23.39
N LYS A 15 -5.31 -12.84 22.11
CA LYS A 15 -4.60 -13.47 20.99
C LYS A 15 -3.66 -12.48 20.33
N ALA A 16 -2.37 -12.59 20.61
CA ALA A 16 -1.36 -11.81 19.90
C ALA A 16 -1.39 -12.18 18.41
N MET A 17 -1.50 -11.18 17.54
CA MET A 17 -1.43 -11.41 16.09
C MET A 17 -0.02 -11.86 15.70
N THR A 18 0.06 -12.89 14.89
CA THR A 18 1.29 -13.28 14.21
C THR A 18 1.75 -12.17 13.26
N PRO A 19 3.05 -12.10 12.89
CA PRO A 19 3.52 -11.15 11.87
C PRO A 19 2.71 -11.22 10.57
N THR A 20 2.33 -12.42 10.13
CA THR A 20 1.52 -12.64 8.92
C THR A 20 0.11 -12.05 9.04
N GLU A 21 -0.55 -12.24 10.19
CA GLU A 21 -1.88 -11.67 10.44
C GLU A 21 -1.83 -10.14 10.46
N ARG A 22 -0.78 -9.55 11.04
CA ARG A 22 -0.59 -8.09 11.02
C ARG A 22 -0.47 -7.54 9.61
N VAL A 23 0.30 -8.22 8.75
CA VAL A 23 0.46 -7.81 7.34
C VAL A 23 -0.87 -7.93 6.60
N LYS A 24 -1.60 -9.05 6.76
CA LYS A 24 -2.92 -9.22 6.16
C LYS A 24 -3.92 -8.15 6.60
N ALA A 25 -3.94 -7.81 7.89
CA ALA A 25 -4.80 -6.75 8.41
C ALA A 25 -4.44 -5.38 7.82
N ALA A 26 -3.15 -5.07 7.68
CA ALA A 26 -2.70 -3.83 7.06
C ALA A 26 -3.06 -3.76 5.56
N ASP A 27 -2.89 -4.86 4.83
CA ASP A 27 -3.27 -4.94 3.41
C ASP A 27 -4.79 -4.80 3.23
N ALA A 28 -5.59 -5.41 4.10
CA ALA A 28 -7.04 -5.27 4.10
C ALA A 28 -7.47 -3.82 4.39
N ALA A 29 -6.85 -3.17 5.38
CA ALA A 29 -7.10 -1.76 5.68
C ALA A 29 -6.72 -0.85 4.52
N LEU A 30 -5.60 -1.12 3.85
CA LEU A 30 -5.19 -0.37 2.66
C LEU A 30 -6.23 -0.47 1.54
N VAL A 31 -6.69 -1.68 1.22
CA VAL A 31 -7.73 -1.90 0.21
C VAL A 31 -9.05 -1.23 0.61
N ALA A 32 -9.45 -1.32 1.88
CA ALA A 32 -10.66 -0.66 2.38
C ALA A 32 -10.61 0.86 2.24
N SER A 33 -9.43 1.48 2.37
CA SER A 33 -9.23 2.91 2.15
C SER A 33 -9.21 3.35 0.68
N GLY A 34 -9.34 2.41 -0.26
CA GLY A 34 -9.24 2.67 -1.71
C GLY A 34 -7.82 2.57 -2.27
N GLY A 35 -6.86 2.09 -1.48
CA GLY A 35 -5.53 1.71 -1.95
C GLY A 35 -5.55 0.37 -2.70
N ARG A 36 -4.39 -0.04 -3.19
CA ARG A 36 -4.24 -1.29 -3.95
C ARG A 36 -2.92 -1.98 -3.65
N VAL A 37 -2.95 -3.30 -3.55
CA VAL A 37 -1.72 -4.13 -3.50
C VAL A 37 -1.45 -4.69 -4.89
N MET A 38 -0.26 -4.42 -5.42
CA MET A 38 0.24 -4.92 -6.71
C MET A 38 1.48 -5.78 -6.48
N SER A 39 1.31 -7.10 -6.47
CA SER A 39 2.38 -8.05 -6.10
C SER A 39 2.99 -7.69 -4.74
N ARG A 40 4.19 -7.11 -4.70
CA ARG A 40 4.88 -6.67 -3.48
C ARG A 40 4.72 -5.18 -3.17
N MET A 41 4.16 -4.40 -4.10
CA MET A 41 3.99 -2.95 -3.97
C MET A 41 2.63 -2.60 -3.39
N ARG A 42 2.60 -1.62 -2.48
CA ARG A 42 1.39 -1.05 -1.90
C ARG A 42 1.19 0.36 -2.46
N LEU A 43 0.09 0.56 -3.15
CA LEU A 43 -0.34 1.86 -3.67
C LEU A 43 -1.32 2.49 -2.70
N SER A 44 -1.06 3.75 -2.36
CA SER A 44 -2.01 4.58 -1.61
C SER A 44 -3.30 4.81 -2.43
N PRO A 45 -4.39 5.28 -1.79
CA PRO A 45 -5.62 5.62 -2.51
C PRO A 45 -5.38 6.67 -3.61
N ALA A 46 -4.58 7.70 -3.32
CA ALA A 46 -4.24 8.74 -4.28
C ALA A 46 -3.44 8.17 -5.48
N ALA A 47 -2.45 7.31 -5.23
CA ALA A 47 -1.69 6.67 -6.30
C ALA A 47 -2.56 5.73 -7.14
N THR A 48 -3.50 5.03 -6.51
CA THR A 48 -4.46 4.15 -7.18
C THR A 48 -5.39 4.94 -8.10
N ALA A 49 -5.90 6.08 -7.63
CA ALA A 49 -6.73 6.99 -8.43
C ALA A 49 -5.93 7.57 -9.62
N ALA A 50 -4.71 8.04 -9.38
CA ALA A 50 -3.84 8.55 -10.45
C ALA A 50 -3.53 7.48 -11.51
N LEU A 51 -3.24 6.26 -11.07
CA LEU A 51 -3.00 5.13 -11.98
C LEU A 51 -4.25 4.80 -12.81
N ALA A 52 -5.44 4.86 -12.23
CA ALA A 52 -6.69 4.63 -12.96
C ALA A 52 -6.92 5.68 -14.06
N VAL A 53 -6.55 6.94 -13.82
CA VAL A 53 -6.59 8.00 -14.84
C VAL A 53 -5.57 7.74 -15.95
N LEU A 54 -4.32 7.43 -15.59
CA LEU A 54 -3.26 7.14 -16.55
C LEU A 54 -3.58 5.89 -17.39
N LYS A 55 -4.17 4.85 -16.77
CA LYS A 55 -4.60 3.64 -17.47
C LYS A 55 -5.58 3.93 -18.60
N LYS A 56 -6.51 4.87 -18.41
CA LYS A 56 -7.46 5.27 -19.48
C LYS A 56 -6.73 5.83 -20.71
N ARG A 57 -5.57 6.47 -20.51
CA ARG A 57 -4.75 7.04 -21.58
C ARG A 57 -3.83 6.01 -22.25
N TYR A 58 -3.24 5.11 -21.47
CA TYR A 58 -2.22 4.17 -21.95
C TYR A 58 -2.71 2.72 -22.15
N GLY A 59 -3.98 2.44 -21.85
CA GLY A 59 -4.64 1.13 -22.06
C GLY A 59 -4.30 0.07 -21.00
N SER A 60 -3.15 0.16 -20.32
CA SER A 60 -2.77 -0.79 -19.27
C SER A 60 -2.04 -0.10 -18.10
N ASP A 61 -2.07 -0.75 -16.92
CA ASP A 61 -1.36 -0.28 -15.73
C ASP A 61 0.17 -0.24 -15.99
N ARG A 62 0.69 -1.22 -16.73
CA ARG A 62 2.11 -1.31 -17.08
C ARG A 62 2.55 -0.14 -17.95
N ALA A 63 1.84 0.10 -19.06
CA ALA A 63 2.16 1.20 -19.97
C ALA A 63 2.03 2.57 -19.28
N ALA A 64 1.04 2.73 -18.40
CA ALA A 64 0.88 3.94 -17.59
C ALA A 64 2.08 4.20 -16.65
N ILE A 65 2.58 3.15 -15.99
CA ILE A 65 3.74 3.25 -15.10
C ILE A 65 5.02 3.53 -15.90
N GLU A 66 5.25 2.81 -17.00
CA GLU A 66 6.43 3.01 -17.86
C GLU A 66 6.47 4.44 -18.42
N ALA A 67 5.34 4.95 -18.90
CA ALA A 67 5.25 6.33 -19.38
C ALA A 67 5.51 7.37 -18.29
N ALA A 68 4.99 7.16 -17.06
CA ALA A 68 5.24 8.04 -15.93
C ALA A 68 6.72 8.06 -15.51
N LEU A 69 7.39 6.91 -15.53
CA LEU A 69 8.82 6.81 -15.24
C LEU A 69 9.68 7.53 -16.28
N ILE A 70 9.38 7.37 -17.57
CA ILE A 70 10.06 8.09 -18.65
C ILE A 70 9.86 9.60 -18.51
N ALA A 71 8.62 10.04 -18.24
CA ALA A 71 8.32 11.45 -18.05
C ALA A 71 9.10 12.05 -16.87
N LEU A 72 9.17 11.34 -15.74
CA LEU A 72 9.96 11.76 -14.58
C LEU A 72 11.45 11.92 -14.93
N ASN A 73 12.02 10.94 -15.64
CA ASN A 73 13.42 10.98 -16.06
C ASN A 73 13.74 12.13 -17.03
N ASN A 74 12.77 12.57 -17.83
CA ASN A 74 12.94 13.68 -18.75
C ASN A 74 12.78 15.06 -18.09
N VAL A 75 12.12 15.12 -16.93
CA VAL A 75 11.86 16.38 -16.20
C VAL A 75 12.93 16.65 -15.15
N ALA A 76 13.47 15.61 -14.51
CA ALA A 76 14.62 15.75 -13.64
C ALA A 76 15.89 15.61 -14.48
N PRO A 77 16.61 16.69 -14.86
CA PRO A 77 18.01 16.51 -15.20
C PRO A 77 18.62 15.85 -13.98
N HIS A 78 19.29 14.71 -14.17
CA HIS A 78 20.04 14.08 -13.10
C HIS A 78 21.02 15.12 -12.57
N ASP A 79 20.70 15.77 -11.45
CA ASP A 79 21.69 16.45 -10.63
C ASP A 79 22.68 15.36 -10.24
N LYS A 80 23.85 15.43 -10.87
CA LYS A 80 25.00 14.57 -10.62
C LYS A 80 25.65 14.92 -9.30
#